data_AF-A0A1F2V9M2-F1
#
_entry.id   AF-A0A1F2V9M2-F1
#
_cell.length_a   1.000
_cell.length_b   1.000
_cell.length_c   1.000
_cell.angle_alpha   90.00
_cell.angle_beta   90.00
_cell.angle_gamma   90.00
#
_symmetry.space_group_name_H-M   'P 1'
#
loop_
_entity.id
_entity.type
_entity.pdbx_description
1 polymer ?
#
loop_
_entity_poly.entity_id
_entity_poly.type
_entity_poly.pdbx_seq_one_letter_code
_entity_poly.pdbx_strand_id
1 'polypeptide(L)'
;MTKHESGVALILVLLLTSFLSAMGLGLALVVFMDQLAGGNHRGSVTMLYAADAGIELAARDLSFSADWDAVLAGLETGSLTDGPPQGVKAIPGGGAVNLTAETNTLNCGRVTSCTQLQMDAVTRDRPWGANNPRWRLYAYGPLQNVTGIARPAPCYLAVWVADDSREADDDPLADAGQDQPGRGVVRVRAQVFGPSGARRAIEAELARVCENAAGEEICLPGIRVQSWQEVRQLVP
;
A
#
# COMPACT_ATOMS: atom_id res chain seq x y z
N MET A 1 -57.67 17.98 44.61
CA MET A 1 -56.34 17.38 44.41
C MET A 1 -55.64 17.29 45.76
N THR A 2 -55.71 16.12 46.36
CA THR A 2 -55.05 15.82 47.63
C THR A 2 -53.56 15.54 47.36
N LYS A 3 -52.67 15.89 48.30
CA LYS A 3 -51.20 15.81 48.19
C LYS A 3 -50.63 14.50 47.61
N HIS A 4 -51.38 13.39 47.67
CA HIS A 4 -50.99 12.08 47.12
C HIS A 4 -51.04 11.99 45.58
N GLU A 5 -52.01 12.63 44.91
CA GLU A 5 -52.13 12.58 43.45
C GLU A 5 -50.99 13.34 42.76
N SER A 6 -50.54 14.44 43.37
CA SER A 6 -49.41 15.24 42.89
C SER A 6 -48.07 14.51 42.97
N GLY A 7 -47.89 13.61 43.96
CA GLY A 7 -46.66 12.82 44.10
C GLY A 7 -46.52 11.74 43.03
N VAL A 8 -47.62 11.03 42.71
CA VAL A 8 -47.63 10.01 41.65
C VAL A 8 -47.41 10.65 40.28
N ALA A 9 -48.05 11.79 40.01
CA ALA A 9 -47.84 12.53 38.77
C ALA A 9 -46.36 12.94 38.58
N LEU A 10 -45.70 13.38 39.66
CA LEU A 10 -44.28 13.79 39.61
C LEU A 10 -43.34 12.61 39.33
N ILE A 11 -43.60 11.45 39.93
CA ILE A 11 -42.83 10.22 39.65
C ILE A 11 -42.99 9.81 38.19
N LEU A 12 -44.20 9.88 37.65
CA LEU A 12 -44.50 9.49 36.27
C LEU A 12 -43.78 10.41 35.27
N VAL A 13 -43.76 11.72 35.53
CA VAL A 13 -42.99 12.69 34.74
C VAL A 13 -41.48 12.44 34.83
N LEU A 14 -40.95 12.13 36.02
CA LEU A 14 -39.53 11.80 36.18
C LEU A 14 -39.14 10.50 35.45
N LEU A 15 -40.01 9.50 35.46
CA LEU A 15 -39.79 8.26 34.70
C LEU A 15 -39.84 8.50 33.20
N LEU A 16 -40.81 9.27 32.70
CA LEU A 16 -40.90 9.62 31.28
C LEU A 16 -39.72 10.45 30.80
N THR A 17 -39.32 11.46 31.58
CA THR A 17 -38.16 12.31 31.23
C THR A 17 -36.85 11.54 31.28
N SER A 18 -36.66 10.63 32.25
CA SER A 18 -35.47 9.76 32.29
C SER A 18 -35.45 8.77 31.13
N PHE A 19 -36.59 8.17 30.78
CA PHE A 19 -36.71 7.27 29.63
C PHE A 19 -36.42 7.98 28.31
N LEU A 20 -37.03 9.15 28.07
CA LEU A 20 -36.79 9.95 26.87
C LEU A 20 -35.33 10.44 26.79
N SER A 21 -34.72 10.80 27.92
CA SER A 21 -33.30 11.19 27.98
C SER A 21 -32.38 10.01 27.64
N ALA A 22 -32.67 8.82 28.16
CA ALA A 22 -31.91 7.61 27.86
C ALA A 22 -32.00 7.24 26.37
N MET A 23 -33.19 7.34 25.77
CA MET A 23 -33.37 7.15 24.32
C MET A 23 -32.60 8.20 23.51
N GLY A 24 -32.66 9.48 23.90
CA GLY A 24 -31.93 10.55 23.23
C GLY A 24 -30.41 10.35 23.26
N LEU A 25 -29.87 9.99 24.43
CA LEU A 25 -28.44 9.65 24.60
C LEU A 25 -28.04 8.42 23.78
N GLY A 26 -28.88 7.37 23.79
CA GLY A 26 -28.66 6.16 23.00
C GLY A 26 -28.57 6.46 21.50
N LEU A 27 -29.50 7.26 20.98
CA LEU A 27 -29.50 7.65 19.58
C LEU A 27 -28.28 8.52 19.22
N ALA A 28 -27.91 9.46 20.09
CA ALA A 28 -26.72 10.29 19.89
C ALA A 28 -25.44 9.45 19.80
N LEU A 29 -25.27 8.48 20.71
CA LEU A 29 -24.14 7.55 20.70
C LEU A 29 -24.07 6.74 19.40
N VAL A 30 -25.20 6.22 18.92
CA VAL A 30 -25.26 5.48 17.64
C VAL A 30 -24.81 6.37 16.48
N VAL A 31 -25.33 7.61 16.39
CA VAL A 31 -24.95 8.55 15.33
C VAL A 31 -23.46 8.89 15.38
N PHE A 32 -22.89 9.12 16.57
CA PHE A 32 -21.46 9.37 16.71
C PHE A 32 -20.62 8.16 16.26
N MET A 33 -21.03 6.94 16.62
CA MET A 33 -20.33 5.73 16.20
C MET A 33 -20.39 5.53 14.69
N ASP A 34 -21.54 5.77 14.07
CA ASP A 34 -21.70 5.68 12.61
C ASP A 34 -20.84 6.72 11.87
N GLN A 35 -20.74 7.93 12.41
CA GLN A 35 -19.88 8.97 11.83
C GLN A 35 -18.39 8.57 11.91
N LEU A 36 -17.94 8.03 13.04
CA LEU A 36 -16.56 7.55 13.21
C LEU A 36 -16.28 6.35 12.29
N ALA A 37 -17.18 5.37 12.26
CA ALA A 37 -17.06 4.19 11.40
C ALA A 37 -17.06 4.60 9.91
N GLY A 38 -17.97 5.48 9.49
CA GLY A 38 -18.03 6.01 8.13
C GLY A 38 -16.80 6.82 7.75
N GLY A 39 -16.25 7.61 8.67
CA GLY A 39 -15.01 8.34 8.49
C GLY A 39 -13.82 7.40 8.26
N ASN A 40 -13.65 6.40 9.13
CA ASN A 40 -12.59 5.40 9.03
C ASN A 40 -12.70 4.57 7.74
N HIS A 41 -13.91 4.14 7.38
CA HIS A 41 -14.16 3.40 6.15
C HIS A 41 -13.81 4.23 4.91
N ARG A 42 -14.26 5.48 4.85
CA ARG A 42 -13.92 6.39 3.74
C ARG A 42 -12.42 6.64 3.65
N GLY A 43 -11.75 6.84 4.78
CA GLY A 43 -10.29 6.99 4.84
C GLY A 43 -9.56 5.74 4.34
N SER A 44 -10.00 4.55 4.77
CA SER A 44 -9.48 3.26 4.32
C SER A 44 -9.59 3.08 2.80
N VAL A 45 -10.78 3.33 2.23
CA VAL A 45 -11.02 3.21 0.79
C VAL A 45 -10.18 4.21 0.01
N THR A 46 -10.09 5.45 0.51
CA THR A 46 -9.26 6.50 -0.12
C THR A 46 -7.78 6.08 -0.18
N MET A 47 -7.24 5.48 0.89
CA MET A 47 -5.85 4.99 0.88
C MET A 47 -5.64 3.77 -0.02
N LEU A 48 -6.65 2.90 -0.18
CA LEU A 48 -6.57 1.80 -1.13
C LEU A 48 -6.47 2.31 -2.56
N TYR A 49 -7.32 3.28 -2.95
CA TYR A 49 -7.21 3.93 -4.26
C TYR A 49 -5.90 4.70 -4.43
N ALA A 50 -5.34 5.27 -3.37
CA ALA A 50 -4.02 5.89 -3.42
C ALA A 50 -2.90 4.85 -3.67
N ALA A 51 -3.02 3.64 -3.11
CA ALA A 51 -2.07 2.56 -3.38
C ALA A 51 -2.21 2.07 -4.83
N ASP A 52 -3.43 1.97 -5.33
CA ASP A 52 -3.72 1.56 -6.71
C ASP A 52 -3.15 2.58 -7.71
N ALA A 53 -3.32 3.88 -7.44
CA ALA A 53 -2.67 4.95 -8.19
C ALA A 53 -1.14 4.84 -8.17
N GLY A 54 -0.55 4.26 -7.12
CA GLY A 54 0.87 3.96 -7.05
C GLY A 54 1.29 2.83 -8.00
N ILE A 55 0.46 1.79 -8.16
CA ILE A 55 0.69 0.74 -9.17
C ILE A 55 0.58 1.32 -10.58
N GLU A 56 -0.44 2.14 -10.84
CA GLU A 56 -0.60 2.81 -12.14
C GLU A 56 0.54 3.75 -12.48
N LEU A 57 1.04 4.48 -11.48
CA LEU A 57 2.23 5.31 -11.60
C LEU A 57 3.47 4.47 -11.98
N ALA A 58 3.67 3.36 -11.29
CA ALA A 58 4.77 2.43 -11.56
C ALA A 58 4.65 1.83 -12.97
N ALA A 59 3.47 1.35 -13.35
CA ALA A 59 3.20 0.78 -14.66
C ALA A 59 3.50 1.81 -15.77
N ARG A 60 3.06 3.05 -15.60
CA ARG A 60 3.38 4.12 -16.54
C ARG A 60 4.88 4.33 -16.66
N ASP A 61 5.60 4.50 -15.55
CA ASP A 61 7.03 4.81 -15.57
C ASP A 61 7.86 3.63 -16.11
N LEU A 62 7.52 2.39 -15.71
CA LEU A 62 8.14 1.16 -16.22
C LEU A 62 7.91 0.94 -17.72
N SER A 63 6.79 1.42 -18.27
CA SER A 63 6.51 1.35 -19.71
C SER A 63 7.49 2.17 -20.55
N PHE A 64 8.10 3.20 -19.95
CA PHE A 64 9.12 4.04 -20.59
C PHE A 64 10.55 3.58 -20.28
N SER A 65 10.73 2.69 -19.29
CA SER A 65 12.03 2.13 -18.96
C SER A 65 12.39 1.00 -19.91
N ALA A 66 13.53 1.12 -20.58
CA ALA A 66 14.04 0.08 -21.49
C ALA A 66 14.82 -1.02 -20.76
N ASP A 67 15.38 -0.71 -19.60
CA ASP A 67 16.30 -1.57 -18.84
C ASP A 67 15.69 -1.88 -17.47
N TRP A 68 15.05 -3.05 -17.34
CA TRP A 68 14.47 -3.49 -16.07
C TRP A 68 15.52 -4.02 -15.09
N ASP A 69 16.69 -4.45 -15.56
CA ASP A 69 17.80 -4.82 -14.68
C ASP A 69 18.28 -3.61 -13.89
N ALA A 70 18.35 -2.43 -14.51
CA ALA A 70 18.65 -1.18 -13.80
C ALA A 70 17.61 -0.85 -12.71
N VAL A 71 16.33 -1.16 -12.93
CA VAL A 71 15.26 -0.99 -11.95
C VAL A 71 15.40 -1.98 -10.79
N LEU A 72 15.63 -3.27 -11.09
CA LEU A 72 15.79 -4.36 -10.13
C LEU A 72 17.09 -4.24 -9.30
N ALA A 73 18.14 -3.70 -9.89
CA ALA A 73 19.37 -3.31 -9.20
C ALA A 73 19.17 -2.04 -8.32
N GLY A 74 18.08 -1.29 -8.52
CA GLY A 74 17.79 -0.04 -7.82
C GLY A 74 18.63 1.15 -8.29
N LEU A 75 19.14 1.08 -9.52
CA LEU A 75 19.91 2.13 -10.18
C LEU A 75 19.01 3.14 -10.91
N GLU A 76 17.80 2.73 -11.27
CA GLU A 76 16.77 3.57 -11.86
C GLU A 76 15.57 3.74 -10.91
N THR A 77 15.02 4.95 -10.84
CA THR A 77 13.84 5.30 -10.03
C THR A 77 12.76 5.92 -10.90
N GLY A 78 11.51 5.79 -10.48
CA GLY A 78 10.36 6.39 -11.15
C GLY A 78 10.30 7.92 -11.01
N SER A 79 9.24 8.49 -11.59
CA SER A 79 9.03 9.94 -11.71
C SER A 79 8.67 10.64 -10.39
N LEU A 80 8.09 9.93 -9.43
CA LEU A 80 7.79 10.46 -8.10
C LEU A 80 8.95 10.12 -7.16
N THR A 81 9.82 11.07 -6.90
CA THR A 81 10.86 10.97 -5.86
C THR A 81 10.93 12.29 -5.09
N ASP A 82 11.07 12.23 -3.76
CA ASP A 82 11.07 13.43 -2.89
C ASP A 82 12.37 13.60 -2.10
N GLY A 83 13.50 13.19 -2.70
CA GLY A 83 14.84 13.26 -2.12
C GLY A 83 15.50 11.88 -2.10
N PRO A 84 16.39 11.58 -1.13
CA PRO A 84 17.03 10.27 -1.03
C PRO A 84 16.03 9.13 -0.71
N PRO A 85 16.29 7.89 -1.17
CA PRO A 85 15.41 6.73 -0.99
C PRO A 85 15.48 6.11 0.42
N GLN A 86 16.36 6.63 1.27
CA GLN A 86 16.60 6.12 2.62
C GLN A 86 16.15 7.13 3.68
N GLY A 87 15.86 6.62 4.88
CA GLY A 87 15.59 7.41 6.07
C GLY A 87 14.12 7.69 6.34
N VAL A 88 13.91 8.64 7.24
CA VAL A 88 12.59 8.98 7.78
C VAL A 88 11.97 10.11 6.96
N LYS A 89 10.70 9.93 6.57
CA LYS A 89 9.91 10.84 5.76
C LYS A 89 8.65 11.24 6.52
N ALA A 90 8.29 12.51 6.46
CA ALA A 90 7.10 13.02 7.11
C ALA A 90 5.84 12.59 6.34
N ILE A 91 4.80 12.17 7.05
CA ILE A 91 3.50 11.86 6.44
C ILE A 91 2.64 13.13 6.47
N PRO A 92 2.06 13.57 5.35
CA PRO A 92 1.10 14.67 5.34
C PRO A 92 -0.06 14.38 6.32
N GLY A 93 -0.43 15.37 7.15
CA GLY A 93 -1.44 15.18 8.19
C GLY A 93 -0.93 14.58 9.50
N GLY A 94 0.34 14.17 9.57
CA GLY A 94 1.03 13.84 10.81
C GLY A 94 1.63 12.43 10.85
N GLY A 95 2.69 12.28 11.63
CA GLY A 95 3.46 11.04 11.72
C GLY A 95 4.65 11.01 10.75
N ALA A 96 5.35 9.88 10.74
CA ALA A 96 6.50 9.66 9.87
C ALA A 96 6.63 8.18 9.51
N VAL A 97 7.29 7.91 8.39
CA VAL A 97 7.62 6.56 7.92
C VAL A 97 9.13 6.45 7.69
N ASN A 98 9.73 5.33 8.07
CA ASN A 98 11.14 5.05 7.81
C ASN A 98 11.26 4.12 6.59
N LEU A 99 11.56 4.66 5.42
CA LEU A 99 11.59 3.90 4.17
C LEU A 99 12.69 2.83 4.15
N THR A 100 13.80 3.05 4.88
CA THR A 100 14.84 2.02 5.06
C THR A 100 14.29 0.83 5.84
N ALA A 101 13.57 1.08 6.93
CA ALA A 101 12.98 0.02 7.75
C ALA A 101 11.86 -0.74 7.01
N GLU A 102 11.02 -0.02 6.24
CA GLU A 102 10.00 -0.65 5.39
C GLU A 102 10.64 -1.54 4.33
N THR A 103 11.66 -1.05 3.63
CA THR A 103 12.39 -1.83 2.60
C THR A 103 13.04 -3.08 3.20
N ASN A 104 13.69 -2.96 4.36
CA ASN A 104 14.26 -4.13 5.06
C ASN A 104 13.17 -5.12 5.50
N THR A 105 12.00 -4.63 5.89
CA THR A 105 10.89 -5.49 6.32
C THR A 105 10.38 -6.32 5.16
N LEU A 106 10.29 -5.74 3.96
CA LEU A 106 9.95 -6.49 2.74
C LEU A 106 11.06 -7.49 2.37
N ASN A 107 12.32 -7.10 2.49
CA ASN A 107 13.46 -7.91 2.07
C ASN A 107 13.86 -9.01 3.03
N CYS A 108 13.59 -8.91 4.33
CA CYS A 108 13.97 -9.95 5.29
C CYS A 108 13.10 -10.03 6.55
N GLY A 109 11.96 -9.32 6.60
CA GLY A 109 11.07 -9.32 7.76
C GLY A 109 11.62 -8.58 8.98
N ARG A 110 12.63 -7.72 8.80
CA ARG A 110 13.28 -6.96 9.88
C ARG A 110 13.33 -5.47 9.56
N VAL A 111 13.32 -4.62 10.58
CA VAL A 111 13.50 -3.17 10.41
C VAL A 111 14.96 -2.75 10.26
N THR A 112 15.90 -3.62 10.59
CA THR A 112 17.35 -3.41 10.46
C THR A 112 17.88 -3.92 9.13
N SER A 113 19.07 -3.49 8.72
CA SER A 113 19.73 -3.93 7.49
C SER A 113 19.73 -5.45 7.34
N CYS A 114 19.33 -5.92 6.16
CA CYS A 114 19.29 -7.34 5.83
C CYS A 114 20.66 -7.83 5.35
N THR A 115 21.07 -9.01 5.81
CA THR A 115 22.20 -9.75 5.20
C THR A 115 21.71 -10.61 4.04
N GLN A 116 22.61 -11.01 3.15
CA GLN A 116 22.26 -11.91 2.03
C GLN A 116 21.56 -13.19 2.52
N LEU A 117 22.11 -13.86 3.54
CA LEU A 117 21.49 -15.05 4.14
C LEU A 117 20.07 -14.80 4.68
N GLN A 118 19.80 -13.60 5.23
CA GLN A 118 18.47 -13.26 5.73
C GLN A 118 17.48 -13.01 4.59
N MET A 119 17.96 -12.41 3.49
CA MET A 119 17.16 -12.21 2.30
C MET A 119 16.91 -13.55 1.58
N ASP A 120 17.87 -14.48 1.60
CA ASP A 120 17.74 -15.83 1.04
C ASP A 120 17.01 -16.83 1.95
N ALA A 121 16.66 -16.43 3.17
CA ALA A 121 15.98 -17.31 4.11
C ALA A 121 14.60 -17.72 3.56
N VAL A 122 14.39 -19.04 3.43
CA VAL A 122 13.11 -19.63 3.06
C VAL A 122 12.10 -19.43 4.19
N THR A 123 11.08 -18.63 3.95
CA THR A 123 9.96 -18.39 4.88
C THR A 123 8.62 -18.66 4.18
N ARG A 124 7.52 -18.61 4.94
CA ARG A 124 6.16 -18.73 4.36
C ARG A 124 5.89 -17.68 3.28
N ASP A 125 6.35 -16.45 3.48
CA ASP A 125 6.10 -15.34 2.56
C ASP A 125 7.15 -15.24 1.45
N ARG A 126 8.30 -15.91 1.63
CA ARG A 126 9.46 -15.88 0.73
C ARG A 126 10.07 -17.28 0.60
N PRO A 127 9.39 -18.23 -0.07
CA PRO A 127 9.78 -19.64 -0.12
C PRO A 127 10.90 -19.97 -1.13
N TRP A 128 11.39 -19.01 -1.92
CA TRP A 128 12.21 -19.26 -3.12
C TRP A 128 13.72 -19.19 -2.91
N GLY A 129 14.18 -18.99 -1.67
CA GLY A 129 15.62 -19.01 -1.38
C GLY A 129 16.35 -17.83 -2.01
N ALA A 130 17.35 -18.10 -2.86
CA ALA A 130 18.11 -17.07 -3.57
C ALA A 130 17.21 -16.21 -4.49
N ASN A 131 16.21 -16.83 -5.13
CA ASN A 131 15.18 -16.15 -5.94
C ASN A 131 14.11 -15.42 -5.10
N ASN A 132 14.37 -15.19 -3.80
CA ASN A 132 13.47 -14.37 -3.00
C ASN A 132 13.52 -12.91 -3.49
N PRO A 133 12.36 -12.28 -3.78
CA PRO A 133 12.29 -10.94 -4.35
C PRO A 133 13.13 -9.92 -3.55
N ARG A 134 13.92 -9.13 -4.27
CA ARG A 134 14.71 -8.01 -3.72
C ARG A 134 14.01 -6.69 -3.99
N TRP A 135 13.17 -6.29 -3.05
CA TRP A 135 12.44 -5.03 -3.11
C TRP A 135 13.38 -3.83 -3.11
N ARG A 136 13.33 -3.08 -4.20
CA ARG A 136 13.96 -1.77 -4.39
C ARG A 136 12.91 -0.69 -4.39
N LEU A 137 13.17 0.37 -3.63
CA LEU A 137 12.29 1.53 -3.62
C LEU A 137 12.41 2.25 -4.97
N TYR A 138 11.30 2.33 -5.70
CA TYR A 138 11.27 2.83 -7.08
C TYR A 138 10.65 4.22 -7.17
N ALA A 139 9.49 4.45 -6.53
CA ALA A 139 8.82 5.75 -6.52
C ALA A 139 8.25 6.05 -5.13
N TYR A 140 8.40 7.28 -4.64
CA TYR A 140 8.01 7.65 -3.29
C TYR A 140 7.84 9.16 -3.11
N GLY A 141 6.88 9.52 -2.27
CA GLY A 141 6.65 10.89 -1.86
C GLY A 141 5.21 11.13 -1.41
N PRO A 142 4.88 12.35 -0.97
CA PRO A 142 3.52 12.77 -0.70
C PRO A 142 2.63 12.59 -1.95
N LEU A 143 1.44 12.01 -1.80
CA LEU A 143 0.51 11.79 -2.92
C LEU A 143 0.13 13.11 -3.62
N GLN A 144 0.12 14.22 -2.86
CA GLN A 144 -0.09 15.57 -3.39
C GLN A 144 0.92 16.02 -4.45
N ASN A 145 2.06 15.36 -4.55
CA ASN A 145 3.07 15.66 -5.57
C ASN A 145 2.79 14.92 -6.89
N VAL A 146 1.81 14.00 -6.92
CA VAL A 146 1.34 13.38 -8.16
C VAL A 146 0.44 14.38 -8.89
N THR A 147 0.86 14.79 -10.08
CA THR A 147 0.11 15.74 -10.92
C THR A 147 -1.22 15.16 -11.39
N GLY A 148 -2.25 15.99 -11.52
CA GLY A 148 -3.56 15.58 -12.05
C GLY A 148 -4.56 15.09 -10.99
N ILE A 149 -4.17 14.99 -9.72
CA ILE A 149 -5.08 14.67 -8.62
C ILE A 149 -5.67 15.95 -8.04
N ALA A 150 -6.97 16.17 -8.22
CA ALA A 150 -7.63 17.41 -7.77
C ALA A 150 -7.72 17.55 -6.24
N ARG A 151 -7.85 16.43 -5.51
CA ARG A 151 -7.95 16.39 -4.04
C ARG A 151 -7.17 15.18 -3.50
N PRO A 152 -5.83 15.27 -3.42
CA PRO A 152 -5.02 14.17 -2.94
C PRO A 152 -5.29 13.89 -1.47
N ALA A 153 -5.29 12.61 -1.10
CA ALA A 153 -5.33 12.22 0.30
C ALA A 153 -4.05 12.69 1.02
N PRO A 154 -4.12 13.09 2.31
CA PRO A 154 -2.95 13.44 3.09
C PRO A 154 -2.20 12.16 3.47
N CYS A 155 -1.44 11.62 2.53
CA CYS A 155 -0.70 10.38 2.72
C CYS A 155 0.64 10.42 1.99
N TYR A 156 1.53 9.53 2.41
CA TYR A 156 2.81 9.27 1.79
C TYR A 156 2.71 7.96 1.00
N LEU A 157 3.04 8.01 -0.28
CA LEU A 157 3.09 6.85 -1.17
C LEU A 157 4.54 6.35 -1.26
N ALA A 158 4.72 5.04 -1.24
CA ALA A 158 5.96 4.38 -1.60
C ALA A 158 5.66 3.16 -2.45
N VAL A 159 6.45 2.98 -3.50
CA VAL A 159 6.34 1.92 -4.48
C VAL A 159 7.68 1.22 -4.53
N TRP A 160 7.66 -0.09 -4.36
CA TRP A 160 8.82 -0.96 -4.54
C TRP A 160 8.63 -1.84 -5.76
N VAL A 161 9.74 -2.11 -6.43
CA VAL A 161 9.83 -3.08 -7.52
C VAL A 161 10.78 -4.19 -7.08
N ALA A 162 10.48 -5.42 -7.44
CA ALA A 162 11.31 -6.58 -7.20
C ALA A 162 11.12 -7.58 -8.33
N ASP A 163 12.02 -8.56 -8.36
CA ASP A 163 11.87 -9.65 -9.30
C ASP A 163 10.62 -10.49 -9.05
N ASP A 164 10.22 -11.19 -10.10
CA ASP A 164 9.14 -12.14 -10.05
C ASP A 164 9.62 -13.55 -9.64
N SER A 165 8.70 -14.40 -9.19
CA SER A 165 9.08 -15.71 -8.63
C SER A 165 9.09 -16.85 -9.66
N ARG A 166 8.93 -16.55 -10.95
CA ARG A 166 8.90 -17.53 -12.05
C ARG A 166 10.29 -17.87 -12.56
N GLU A 167 11.27 -17.01 -12.33
CA GLU A 167 12.66 -17.24 -12.68
C GLU A 167 13.31 -18.31 -11.79
N ALA A 168 14.46 -18.82 -12.25
CA ALA A 168 15.16 -19.93 -11.60
C ALA A 168 16.69 -19.85 -11.74
N ASP A 169 17.23 -18.66 -11.96
CA ASP A 169 18.66 -18.42 -12.18
C ASP A 169 19.43 -17.94 -10.94
N ASP A 170 18.74 -17.78 -9.81
CA ASP A 170 19.28 -17.35 -8.51
C ASP A 170 19.79 -15.88 -8.52
N ASP A 171 19.38 -15.05 -9.48
CA ASP A 171 19.74 -13.62 -9.55
C ASP A 171 18.52 -12.68 -9.48
N PRO A 172 18.03 -12.34 -8.26
CA PRO A 172 16.83 -11.53 -8.09
C PRO A 172 17.05 -10.02 -8.36
N LEU A 173 18.13 -9.67 -9.05
CA LEU A 173 18.51 -8.31 -9.43
C LEU A 173 18.51 -8.10 -10.95
N ALA A 174 18.17 -9.12 -11.73
CA ALA A 174 18.16 -9.09 -13.17
C ALA A 174 16.91 -9.81 -13.68
N ASP A 175 16.24 -9.21 -14.67
CA ASP A 175 15.08 -9.85 -15.29
C ASP A 175 15.53 -11.11 -16.05
N ALA A 176 14.63 -12.09 -16.13
CA ALA A 176 14.97 -13.38 -16.70
C ALA A 176 15.45 -13.25 -18.17
N GLY A 177 16.45 -14.04 -18.53
CA GLY A 177 17.04 -14.04 -19.87
C GLY A 177 16.07 -14.48 -20.99
N GLN A 178 16.51 -14.37 -22.24
CA GLN A 178 15.69 -14.79 -23.39
C GLN A 178 15.15 -16.22 -23.25
N ASP A 179 13.88 -16.41 -23.63
CA ASP A 179 13.14 -17.67 -23.53
C ASP A 179 12.97 -18.26 -22.12
N GLN A 180 13.32 -17.51 -21.06
CA GLN A 180 13.10 -17.95 -19.68
C GLN A 180 11.74 -17.50 -19.15
N PRO A 181 11.07 -18.31 -18.30
CA PRO A 181 9.89 -17.87 -17.58
C PRO A 181 10.21 -16.66 -16.71
N GLY A 182 9.29 -15.70 -16.66
CA GLY A 182 9.47 -14.47 -15.86
C GLY A 182 10.02 -13.30 -16.66
N ARG A 183 10.59 -13.53 -17.85
CA ARG A 183 11.13 -12.44 -18.67
C ARG A 183 10.10 -11.36 -18.93
N GLY A 184 10.49 -10.12 -18.67
CA GLY A 184 9.64 -8.95 -18.82
C GLY A 184 8.47 -8.96 -17.84
N VAL A 185 8.61 -9.60 -16.67
CA VAL A 185 7.65 -9.57 -15.57
C VAL A 185 8.35 -9.08 -14.31
N VAL A 186 7.74 -8.11 -13.62
CA VAL A 186 8.24 -7.63 -12.33
C VAL A 186 7.12 -7.60 -11.31
N ARG A 187 7.49 -7.75 -10.05
CA ARG A 187 6.59 -7.53 -8.92
C ARG A 187 6.66 -6.09 -8.47
N VAL A 188 5.50 -5.50 -8.27
CA VAL A 188 5.36 -4.14 -7.77
C VAL A 188 4.52 -4.15 -6.51
N ARG A 189 4.99 -3.44 -5.49
CA ARG A 189 4.26 -3.21 -4.25
C ARG A 189 4.07 -1.72 -4.06
N ALA A 190 2.83 -1.26 -4.03
CA ALA A 190 2.50 0.10 -3.63
C ALA A 190 1.96 0.09 -2.20
N GLN A 191 2.59 0.85 -1.31
CA GLN A 191 2.14 1.04 0.08
C GLN A 191 1.92 2.53 0.36
N VAL A 192 0.80 2.81 1.00
CA VAL A 192 0.41 4.15 1.40
C VAL A 192 0.39 4.23 2.92
N PHE A 193 0.99 5.30 3.44
CA PHE A 193 1.06 5.64 4.85
C PHE A 193 0.24 6.90 5.10
N GLY A 194 -0.82 6.77 5.88
CA GLY A 194 -1.67 7.88 6.30
C GLY A 194 -1.41 8.31 7.73
N PRO A 195 -2.07 9.39 8.19
CA PRO A 195 -1.98 9.85 9.57
C PRO A 195 -2.42 8.76 10.55
N SER A 196 -1.95 8.86 11.79
CA SER A 196 -2.29 7.94 12.89
C SER A 196 -1.93 6.46 12.64
N GLY A 197 -0.93 6.21 11.79
CA GLY A 197 -0.43 4.85 11.50
C GLY A 197 -1.29 4.05 10.52
N ALA A 198 -2.22 4.71 9.83
CA ALA A 198 -3.06 4.06 8.84
C ALA A 198 -2.21 3.59 7.64
N ARG A 199 -2.43 2.36 7.18
CA ARG A 199 -1.66 1.75 6.08
C ARG A 199 -2.52 0.92 5.15
N ARG A 200 -2.25 0.98 3.85
CA ARG A 200 -2.81 0.10 2.81
C ARG A 200 -1.71 -0.28 1.84
N ALA A 201 -1.73 -1.52 1.37
CA ALA A 201 -0.76 -2.02 0.42
C ALA A 201 -1.45 -2.84 -0.67
N ILE A 202 -0.97 -2.70 -1.89
CA ILE A 202 -1.32 -3.53 -3.04
C ILE A 202 -0.02 -4.13 -3.56
N GLU A 203 -0.08 -5.40 -3.96
CA GLU A 203 0.94 -6.04 -4.78
C GLU A 203 0.35 -6.44 -6.12
N ALA A 204 1.13 -6.26 -7.17
CA ALA A 204 0.78 -6.63 -8.53
C ALA A 204 2.00 -7.20 -9.26
N GLU A 205 1.75 -8.05 -10.24
CA GLU A 205 2.74 -8.42 -11.25
C GLU A 205 2.46 -7.67 -12.53
N LEU A 206 3.47 -6.98 -13.01
CA LEU A 206 3.42 -6.15 -14.20
C LEU A 206 4.28 -6.80 -15.26
N ALA A 207 3.72 -7.01 -16.45
CA ALA A 207 4.44 -7.57 -17.58
C ALA A 207 4.57 -6.55 -18.70
N ARG A 208 5.72 -6.53 -19.37
CA ARG A 208 5.88 -5.83 -20.64
C ARG A 208 4.90 -6.40 -21.65
N VAL A 209 4.42 -5.51 -22.53
CA VAL A 209 3.62 -5.94 -23.69
C VAL A 209 4.59 -6.23 -24.82
N CYS A 210 5.02 -7.48 -24.94
CA CYS A 210 5.91 -7.92 -26.01
C CYS A 210 5.15 -8.78 -27.03
N GLU A 211 5.52 -8.61 -28.30
CA GLU A 211 4.97 -9.35 -29.43
C GLU A 211 6.12 -9.95 -30.23
N ASN A 212 5.94 -11.19 -30.69
CA ASN A 212 6.88 -11.83 -31.60
C ASN A 212 6.59 -11.37 -33.03
N ALA A 213 7.41 -10.46 -33.54
CA ALA A 213 7.34 -9.98 -34.91
C ALA A 213 8.53 -10.55 -35.71
N ALA A 214 8.25 -11.42 -36.67
CA ALA A 214 9.26 -12.02 -37.55
C ALA A 214 10.41 -12.78 -36.84
N GLY A 215 10.15 -13.35 -35.66
CA GLY A 215 11.13 -14.11 -34.89
C GLY A 215 11.99 -13.26 -33.95
N GLU A 216 11.73 -11.96 -33.88
CA GLU A 216 12.28 -11.06 -32.88
C GLU A 216 11.16 -10.64 -31.91
N GLU A 217 11.43 -10.71 -30.62
CA GLU A 217 10.50 -10.21 -29.62
C GLU A 217 10.64 -8.70 -29.48
N ILE A 218 9.58 -7.99 -29.84
CA ILE A 218 9.52 -6.54 -29.76
C ILE A 218 8.59 -6.15 -28.62
N CYS A 219 9.12 -5.44 -27.63
CA CYS A 219 8.31 -4.90 -26.54
C CYS A 219 7.77 -3.52 -26.91
N LEU A 220 6.45 -3.41 -26.97
CA LEU A 220 5.72 -2.18 -27.23
C LEU A 220 5.64 -1.33 -25.96
N PRO A 221 5.47 0.00 -26.08
CA PRO A 221 5.15 0.85 -24.94
C PRO A 221 3.83 0.40 -24.32
N GLY A 222 3.89 -0.12 -23.10
CA GLY A 222 2.71 -0.55 -22.35
C GLY A 222 3.04 -1.60 -21.31
N ILE A 223 2.16 -1.71 -20.32
CA ILE A 223 2.23 -2.70 -19.25
C ILE A 223 0.91 -3.45 -19.17
N ARG A 224 1.01 -4.76 -18.97
CA ARG A 224 -0.11 -5.64 -18.65
C ARG A 224 -0.05 -6.04 -17.18
N VAL A 225 -1.12 -5.79 -16.45
CA VAL A 225 -1.27 -6.34 -15.09
C VAL A 225 -1.60 -7.83 -15.21
N GLN A 226 -0.72 -8.70 -14.70
CA GLN A 226 -0.93 -10.15 -14.69
C GLN A 226 -1.65 -10.62 -13.42
N SER A 227 -1.34 -9.99 -12.29
CA SER A 227 -1.99 -10.25 -11.00
C SER A 227 -2.11 -8.96 -10.20
N TRP A 228 -3.10 -8.93 -9.32
CA TRP A 228 -3.36 -7.80 -8.42
C TRP A 228 -3.95 -8.35 -7.11
N GLN A 229 -3.42 -7.91 -5.97
CA GLN A 229 -3.94 -8.29 -4.67
C GLN A 229 -3.76 -7.17 -3.64
N GLU A 230 -4.78 -6.99 -2.81
CA GLU A 230 -4.66 -6.20 -1.59
C GLU A 230 -3.85 -6.98 -0.55
N VAL A 231 -2.74 -6.41 -0.08
CA VAL A 231 -1.94 -7.03 0.97
C VAL A 231 -2.39 -6.50 2.33
N ARG A 232 -3.09 -7.35 3.06
CA ARG A 232 -3.46 -7.08 4.45
C ARG A 232 -2.37 -7.62 5.37
N GLN A 233 -1.41 -6.77 5.72
CA GLN A 233 -0.52 -7.08 6.83
C GLN A 233 -1.34 -7.23 8.10
N LEU A 234 -1.27 -8.42 8.71
CA LEU A 234 -1.68 -8.59 10.10
C LEU A 234 -0.91 -7.54 10.91
N VAL A 235 -1.64 -6.72 11.66
CA VAL A 235 -1.00 -5.84 12.66
C VAL A 235 -0.29 -6.80 13.63
N PRO A 236 1.04 -6.67 13.82
CA PRO A 236 1.74 -7.47 14.81
C PRO A 236 1.16 -7.24 16.21
#